data_AF-A0A562IG53-F1
#
_entry.id   AF-A0A562IG53-F1
#
_cell.length_a   1.000
_cell.length_b   1.000
_cell.length_c   1.000
_cell.angle_alpha   90.00
_cell.angle_beta   90.00
_cell.angle_gamma   90.00
#
_symmetry.space_group_name_H-M   'P 1'
#
loop_
_entity.id
_entity.type
_entity.pdbx_description
1 polymer ?
#
loop_
_entity_poly.entity_id
_entity_poly.type
_entity_poly.pdbx_seq_one_letter_code
_entity_poly.pdbx_strand_id
1 'polypeptide(L)'
;MINEQLELLGVAMFGFQYRVNRKGDEVGQRREVRRELEEDLRAAGTDALVFNSVIRYMPSVAKACRDRGQLVHELEQVEGPKWWEVRAGTAKGRPVPSSEAGKVAQEYEDLAALIAPRRCRR
;
A
#
# COMPACT_ATOMS: atom_id res chain seq x y z
N MET A 1 -20.64 -1.20 -27.23
CA MET A 1 -20.96 -0.17 -26.24
C MET A 1 -20.24 -0.52 -24.95
N ILE A 2 -19.38 0.37 -24.47
CA ILE A 2 -18.80 0.29 -23.13
C ILE A 2 -19.93 0.46 -22.11
N ASN A 3 -19.92 -0.35 -21.06
CA ASN A 3 -21.02 -0.47 -20.09
C ASN A 3 -21.27 0.87 -19.35
N GLU A 4 -22.41 1.51 -19.62
CA GLU A 4 -22.84 2.81 -19.06
C GLU A 4 -23.06 2.78 -17.54
N GLN A 5 -23.06 1.60 -16.91
CA GLN A 5 -23.22 1.43 -15.46
C GLN A 5 -21.88 1.35 -14.71
N LEU A 6 -20.75 1.39 -15.44
CA LEU A 6 -19.42 1.42 -14.86
C LEU A 6 -19.07 2.83 -14.41
N GLU A 7 -18.84 2.96 -13.11
CA GLU A 7 -18.37 4.18 -12.48
C GLU A 7 -16.94 3.95 -12.00
N LEU A 8 -16.04 4.87 -12.33
CA LEU A 8 -14.69 4.86 -11.78
C LEU A 8 -14.74 5.38 -10.35
N LEU A 9 -14.47 4.50 -9.38
CA LEU A 9 -14.49 4.87 -7.96
C LEU A 9 -13.31 5.77 -7.55
N GLY A 10 -12.16 5.53 -8.19
CA GLY A 10 -10.89 6.18 -7.86
C GLY A 10 -9.69 5.38 -8.34
N VAL A 11 -8.51 5.97 -8.14
CA VAL A 11 -7.21 5.41 -8.54
C VAL A 11 -6.36 5.21 -7.29
N ALA A 12 -5.84 4.00 -7.10
CA ALA A 12 -4.90 3.69 -6.02
C ALA A 12 -3.47 3.66 -6.58
N MET A 13 -2.55 4.31 -5.88
CA MET A 13 -1.12 4.25 -6.21
C MET A 13 -0.49 3.04 -5.52
N PHE A 14 0.18 2.18 -6.30
CA PHE A 14 0.77 0.93 -5.81
C PHE A 14 2.24 0.81 -6.24
N GLY A 15 3.08 0.30 -5.35
CA GLY A 15 4.47 0.01 -5.65
C GLY A 15 5.38 1.23 -5.65
N PHE A 16 5.03 2.29 -4.92
CA PHE A 16 5.87 3.48 -4.79
C PHE A 16 6.81 3.37 -3.58
N GLN A 17 8.05 3.82 -3.74
CA GLN A 17 8.96 3.99 -2.60
C GLN A 17 8.36 4.94 -1.56
N TYR A 18 8.45 4.61 -0.27
CA TYR A 18 7.98 5.51 0.78
C TYR A 18 8.99 6.66 0.93
N ARG A 19 8.57 7.86 0.51
CA ARG A 19 9.33 9.10 0.68
C ARG A 19 8.38 10.22 1.07
N VAL A 20 8.62 10.80 2.23
CA VAL A 20 7.93 11.98 2.74
C VAL A 20 8.96 13.00 3.19
N ASN A 21 8.61 14.29 3.16
CA ASN A 21 9.45 15.33 3.75
C ASN A 21 9.39 15.29 5.29
N ARG A 22 10.11 16.20 5.95
CA ARG A 22 10.12 16.33 7.43
C ARG A 22 8.74 16.64 8.03
N LYS A 23 7.82 17.22 7.24
CA LYS A 23 6.44 17.54 7.64
C LYS A 23 5.46 16.39 7.39
N GLY A 24 5.88 15.32 6.72
CA GLY A 24 5.04 14.19 6.35
C GLY A 24 4.40 14.31 4.96
N ASP A 25 4.67 15.37 4.20
CA ASP A 25 4.09 15.55 2.87
C ASP A 25 4.77 14.62 1.84
N GLU A 26 3.99 14.15 0.87
CA GLU A 26 4.50 13.41 -0.28
C GLU A 26 5.50 14.24 -1.10
N VAL A 27 6.59 13.60 -1.52
CA VAL A 27 7.65 14.25 -2.30
C VAL A 27 8.13 13.40 -3.47
N GLY A 28 8.81 14.06 -4.40
CA GLY A 28 9.39 13.42 -5.58
C GLY A 28 8.32 12.78 -6.46
N GLN A 29 8.60 11.57 -6.93
CA GLN A 29 7.78 10.84 -7.89
C GLN A 29 6.32 10.65 -7.44
N ARG A 30 6.05 10.45 -6.13
CA ARG A 30 4.66 10.28 -5.64
C ARG A 30 3.81 11.52 -5.92
N ARG A 31 4.35 12.70 -5.58
CA ARG A 31 3.66 13.99 -5.77
C ARG A 31 3.45 14.30 -7.25
N GLU A 32 4.45 14.01 -8.08
CA GLU A 32 4.38 14.24 -9.53
C GLU A 32 3.32 13.37 -10.20
N VAL A 33 3.40 12.05 -10.00
CA VAL A 33 2.43 11.11 -10.58
C VAL A 33 1.02 11.34 -10.05
N ARG A 34 0.86 11.67 -8.76
CA ARG A 34 -0.46 12.03 -8.21
C ARG A 34 -1.07 13.22 -8.94
N ARG A 35 -0.27 14.28 -9.13
CA ARG A 35 -0.72 15.49 -9.84
C ARG A 35 -1.16 15.17 -11.26
N GLU A 36 -0.37 14.38 -11.99
CA GLU A 36 -0.69 13.97 -13.37
C GLU A 36 -1.99 13.15 -13.41
N LEU A 37 -2.16 12.19 -12.50
CA LEU A 37 -3.39 11.40 -12.40
C LEU A 37 -4.61 12.27 -12.06
N GLU A 38 -4.47 13.25 -11.17
CA GLU A 38 -5.56 14.18 -10.84
C GLU A 38 -5.92 15.10 -12.02
N GLU A 39 -4.94 15.52 -12.82
CA GLU A 39 -5.14 16.28 -14.05
C GLU A 39 -5.87 15.44 -15.10
N ASP A 40 -5.47 14.18 -15.29
CA ASP A 40 -6.11 13.23 -16.23
C ASP A 40 -7.58 12.97 -15.85
N LEU A 41 -7.86 12.73 -14.56
CA LEU A 41 -9.22 12.52 -14.07
C LEU A 41 -10.09 13.76 -14.28
N ARG A 42 -9.54 14.96 -14.05
CA ARG A 42 -10.24 16.22 -14.33
C ARG A 42 -10.51 16.41 -15.81
N ALA A 43 -9.53 16.13 -16.67
CA ALA A 43 -9.67 16.22 -18.12
C ALA A 43 -10.72 15.22 -18.65
N ALA A 44 -10.82 14.05 -18.03
CA ALA A 44 -11.85 13.05 -18.32
C ALA A 44 -13.25 13.41 -17.77
N GLY A 45 -13.39 14.48 -16.98
CA GLY A 45 -14.67 14.92 -16.42
C GLY A 45 -15.27 13.96 -15.40
N THR A 46 -14.44 13.19 -14.70
CA THR A 46 -14.89 12.23 -13.67
C THR A 46 -14.70 12.80 -12.25
N ASP A 47 -15.62 12.45 -11.35
CA ASP A 47 -15.52 12.73 -9.92
C ASP A 47 -14.66 11.71 -9.15
N ALA A 48 -14.03 10.76 -9.87
CA ALA A 48 -13.09 9.81 -9.31
C ALA A 48 -11.90 10.53 -8.66
N LEU A 49 -11.39 9.96 -7.57
CA LEU A 49 -10.28 10.55 -6.81
C LEU A 49 -9.04 9.68 -6.95
N VAL A 50 -7.86 10.29 -6.93
CA VAL A 50 -6.64 9.56 -6.59
C VAL A 50 -6.62 9.39 -5.07
N PHE A 51 -6.67 8.15 -4.59
CA PHE A 51 -6.71 7.88 -3.15
C PHE A 51 -5.43 8.37 -2.46
N ASN A 52 -5.58 8.93 -1.27
CA ASN A 52 -4.43 9.39 -0.47
C ASN A 52 -3.58 8.20 0.02
N SER A 53 -4.18 7.03 0.22
CA SER A 53 -3.41 5.82 0.56
C SER A 53 -2.54 5.40 -0.63
N VAL A 54 -1.27 5.10 -0.34
CA VAL A 54 -0.29 4.60 -1.31
C VAL A 54 0.32 3.32 -0.77
N ILE A 55 0.15 2.23 -1.51
CA ILE A 55 0.77 0.95 -1.14
C ILE A 55 2.25 1.00 -1.51
N ARG A 56 3.13 0.84 -0.53
CA ARG A 56 4.57 0.96 -0.75
C ARG A 56 5.15 -0.21 -1.53
N TYR A 57 6.27 0.04 -2.19
CA TYR A 57 7.11 -1.03 -2.73
C TYR A 57 7.83 -1.78 -1.61
N MET A 58 7.49 -3.06 -1.40
CA MET A 58 8.12 -3.89 -0.38
C MET A 58 8.32 -5.36 -0.85
N PRO A 59 9.39 -5.64 -1.62
CA PRO A 59 9.65 -6.99 -2.16
C PRO A 59 9.89 -8.07 -1.10
N SER A 60 10.49 -7.70 0.02
CA SER A 60 10.77 -8.62 1.13
C SER A 60 9.47 -9.19 1.72
N VAL A 61 8.49 -8.33 1.98
CA VAL A 61 7.14 -8.70 2.44
C VAL A 61 6.43 -9.53 1.37
N ALA A 62 6.42 -9.07 0.11
CA ALA A 62 5.78 -9.80 -0.98
C ALA A 62 6.34 -11.23 -1.16
N LYS A 63 7.67 -11.38 -1.11
CA LYS A 63 8.33 -12.69 -1.16
C LYS A 63 7.98 -13.54 0.05
N ALA A 64 8.00 -12.98 1.26
CA ALA A 64 7.66 -13.72 2.48
C ALA A 64 6.20 -14.20 2.49
N CYS A 65 5.25 -13.36 2.06
CA CYS A 65 3.86 -13.75 1.86
C CYS A 65 3.75 -14.92 0.87
N ARG A 66 4.43 -14.82 -0.27
CA ARG A 66 4.43 -15.88 -1.30
C ARG A 66 5.05 -17.18 -0.81
N ASP A 67 6.20 -17.12 -0.15
CA ASP A 67 6.91 -18.28 0.37
C ASP A 67 6.08 -19.02 1.45
N ARG A 68 5.23 -18.29 2.18
CA ARG A 68 4.45 -18.83 3.32
C ARG A 68 2.98 -19.10 3.00
N GLY A 69 2.49 -18.63 1.85
CA GLY A 69 1.06 -18.71 1.52
C GLY A 69 0.19 -17.86 2.45
N GLN A 70 0.73 -16.78 3.00
CA GLN A 70 0.06 -15.90 3.97
C GLN A 70 -0.24 -14.53 3.38
N LEU A 71 -1.32 -13.91 3.86
CA LEU A 71 -1.65 -12.51 3.60
C LEU A 71 -0.73 -11.58 4.40
N VAL A 72 -0.65 -10.32 3.98
CA VAL A 72 0.23 -9.33 4.62
C VAL A 72 -0.14 -9.11 6.09
N HIS A 73 -1.43 -9.04 6.41
CA HIS A 73 -1.91 -8.90 7.79
C HIS A 73 -1.73 -10.17 8.64
N GLU A 74 -1.57 -11.34 8.01
CA GLU A 74 -1.22 -12.56 8.75
C GLU A 74 0.29 -12.61 9.00
N LEU A 75 1.08 -12.10 8.04
CA LEU A 75 2.53 -12.05 8.12
C LEU A 75 3.02 -11.10 9.22
N GLU A 76 2.30 -10.00 9.49
CA GLU A 76 2.65 -9.07 10.57
C GLU A 76 2.59 -9.74 11.96
N GLN A 77 1.73 -10.75 12.12
CA GLN A 77 1.51 -11.49 13.37
C GLN A 77 2.53 -12.63 13.56
N VAL A 78 3.38 -12.88 12.56
CA VAL A 78 4.39 -13.93 12.65
C VAL A 78 5.51 -13.49 13.58
N GLU A 79 5.68 -14.24 14.66
CA GLU A 79 6.86 -14.12 15.51
C GLU A 79 8.11 -14.64 14.76
N GLY A 80 9.16 -13.82 14.78
CA GLY A 80 10.44 -14.14 14.17
C GLY A 80 11.59 -13.52 14.96
N PRO A 81 12.82 -14.01 14.74
CA PRO A 81 13.99 -13.47 15.42
C PRO A 81 14.15 -11.97 15.11
N LYS A 82 14.42 -11.19 16.15
CA LYS A 82 14.60 -9.74 16.05
C LYS A 82 15.86 -9.44 15.22
N TRP A 83 15.86 -8.32 14.50
CA TRP A 83 16.96 -7.98 13.59
C TRP A 83 18.33 -7.93 14.30
N TRP A 84 18.37 -7.55 15.58
CA TRP A 84 19.60 -7.56 16.38
C TRP A 84 20.08 -8.97 16.75
N GLU A 85 19.18 -9.93 16.93
CA GLU A 85 19.53 -11.34 17.16
C GLU A 85 20.10 -11.97 15.89
N VAL A 86 19.54 -11.60 14.74
CA VAL A 86 20.04 -12.01 13.42
C VAL A 86 21.44 -11.42 13.20
N ARG A 87 21.63 -10.13 13.48
CA ARG A 87 22.93 -9.46 13.34
C ARG A 87 23.99 -10.00 14.30
N ALA A 88 23.59 -10.42 15.51
CA ALA A 88 24.47 -11.02 16.51
C ALA A 88 24.77 -12.51 16.25
N GLY A 89 24.12 -13.14 15.27
CA GLY A 89 24.28 -14.57 14.98
C GLY A 89 23.64 -15.49 16.01
N THR A 90 22.80 -14.96 16.91
CA THR A 90 22.13 -15.70 17.98
C THR A 90 20.68 -16.06 17.66
N ALA A 91 20.17 -15.59 16.51
CA ALA A 91 18.80 -15.83 16.05
C ALA A 91 18.49 -17.33 15.94
N LYS A 92 17.37 -17.74 16.54
CA LYS A 92 16.74 -19.04 16.30
C LYS A 92 15.57 -18.84 15.32
N GLY A 93 15.60 -19.56 14.19
CA GLY A 93 14.55 -19.50 13.17
C GLY A 93 14.88 -18.58 11.97
N ARG A 94 13.95 -18.54 11.01
CA ARG A 94 14.10 -17.74 9.78
C ARG A 94 13.60 -16.31 10.04
N PRO A 95 14.37 -15.27 9.67
CA PRO A 95 13.89 -13.88 9.76
C PRO A 95 12.64 -13.69 8.91
N VAL A 96 11.64 -13.00 9.47
CA VAL A 96 10.38 -12.64 8.80
C VAL A 96 10.23 -11.12 8.88
N PRO A 97 9.87 -10.42 7.79
CA PRO A 97 9.72 -8.97 7.80
C PRO A 97 8.37 -8.54 8.42
N SER A 98 8.02 -9.05 9.61
CA SER A 98 6.72 -8.83 10.26
C SER A 98 6.44 -7.35 10.53
N SER A 99 7.42 -6.58 11.02
CA SER A 99 7.25 -5.14 11.24
C SER A 99 7.01 -4.34 9.96
N GLU A 100 7.65 -4.72 8.84
CA GLU A 100 7.38 -4.09 7.55
C GLU A 100 6.06 -4.56 6.95
N ALA A 101 5.69 -5.83 7.19
CA ALA A 101 4.38 -6.35 6.82
C ALA A 101 3.26 -5.56 7.49
N GLY A 102 3.40 -5.20 8.78
CA GLY A 102 2.39 -4.40 9.46
C GLY A 102 2.20 -3.00 8.88
N LYS A 103 3.29 -2.35 8.42
CA LYS A 103 3.16 -1.07 7.69
C LYS A 103 2.38 -1.22 6.39
N VAL A 104 2.64 -2.30 5.64
CA VAL A 104 1.94 -2.58 4.38
C VAL A 104 0.48 -2.99 4.64
N ALA A 105 0.22 -3.73 5.72
CA ALA A 105 -1.12 -4.11 6.14
C ALA A 105 -1.96 -2.87 6.46
N GLN A 106 -1.42 -1.92 7.22
CA GLN A 106 -2.07 -0.64 7.50
C GLN A 106 -2.39 0.13 6.21
N GLU A 107 -1.47 0.19 5.24
CA GLU A 107 -1.71 0.89 3.97
C GLU A 107 -2.88 0.26 3.19
N TYR A 108 -3.01 -1.08 3.21
CA TYR A 108 -4.16 -1.77 2.63
C TYR A 108 -5.46 -1.51 3.39
N GLU A 109 -5.42 -1.49 4.73
CA GLU A 109 -6.57 -1.14 5.56
C GLU A 109 -7.04 0.29 5.28
N ASP A 110 -6.12 1.25 5.25
CA ASP A 110 -6.40 2.66 4.95
C ASP A 110 -7.05 2.80 3.57
N LEU A 111 -6.55 2.06 2.56
CA LEU A 111 -7.15 2.04 1.23
C LEU A 111 -8.56 1.43 1.25
N ALA A 112 -8.76 0.31 1.95
CA ALA A 112 -10.06 -0.32 2.09
C ALA A 112 -11.07 0.61 2.77
N ALA A 113 -10.66 1.35 3.79
CA ALA A 113 -11.48 2.35 4.48
C ALA A 113 -11.88 3.52 3.56
N LEU A 114 -11.05 3.89 2.58
CA LEU A 114 -11.41 4.90 1.58
C LEU A 114 -12.40 4.37 0.52
N ILE A 115 -12.29 3.08 0.17
CA ILE A 115 -13.11 2.44 -0.86
C ILE A 115 -14.50 2.07 -0.33
N ALA A 116 -14.59 1.47 0.87
CA ALA A 116 -15.83 0.86 1.36
C ALA A 116 -17.03 1.83 1.45
N PRO A 117 -16.90 3.06 2.00
CA PRO A 117 -18.00 4.01 2.06
C PRO A 117 -18.49 4.47 0.69
N ARG A 118 -17.59 4.51 -0.30
CA ARG A 118 -17.90 4.96 -1.66
C ARG A 118 -18.67 3.91 -2.46
N ARG A 119 -18.53 2.63 -2.10
CA ARG A 119 -19.31 1.53 -2.70
C ARG A 119 -20.77 1.53 -2.26
N CYS A 120 -21.10 2.07 -1.09
CA CYS A 120 -22.45 2.04 -0.51
C CYS A 120 -23.32 3.28 -0.85
N ARG A 121 -22.86 4.19 -1.71
CA ARG A 121 -23.63 5.38 -2.14
C ARG A 121 -24.59 5.11 -3.33
N ARG A 122 -25.04 3.86 -3.51
CA ARG A 122 -26.11 3.52 -4.45
C ARG A 122 -27.43 3.31 -3.73
#